data_AF-A0A8B4UGV4-F1
#
_entry.id   AF-A0A8B4UGV4-F1
#
_cell.length_a   1.000
_cell.length_b   1.000
_cell.length_c   1.000
_cell.angle_alpha   90.00
_cell.angle_beta   90.00
_cell.angle_gamma   90.00
#
_symmetry.space_group_name_H-M   'P 1'
#
loop_
_entity.id
_entity.type
_entity.pdbx_description
1 polymer ?
#
loop_
_entity_poly.entity_id
_entity_poly.type
_entity_poly.pdbx_seq_one_letter_code
_entity_poly.pdbx_strand_id
1 'polypeptide(L)'
;MLSVIPAGIFSRLRIFLGRLKPHALPVARRHIVLGSIGAGTGLAVTSMFSHWLLGEVNLWFIAPMGASAVLLFGVPSSPLAQPWSIVGGNVLSALIGVTVGMLVPDAALACGLAAALTIAGMYFLRCLHPPGGAVALTAILGGAGVHSEGYHFVLTPVLLNSLMLALLAIVFNNLVGRRYPHPLAAEEVKSRAVPLGISVTREDIHAALLEGQFLDIDEDDVQELLENIEQQARQRIATAARR
;
A
#
# COMPACT_ATOMS: atom_id res chain seq x y z
N MET A 1 32.96 -2.23 44.86
CA MET A 1 31.89 -3.09 44.30
C MET A 1 31.24 -2.43 43.09
N LEU A 2 31.99 -2.23 42.00
CA LEU A 2 31.43 -1.80 40.70
C LEU A 2 31.82 -2.85 39.67
N SER A 3 31.17 -4.01 39.76
CA SER A 3 31.34 -5.14 38.86
C SER A 3 30.42 -4.99 37.65
N VAL A 4 31.05 -4.84 36.49
CA VAL A 4 30.72 -5.53 35.23
C VAL A 4 29.25 -5.44 34.81
N ILE A 5 28.89 -4.36 34.12
CA ILE A 5 27.74 -4.41 33.20
C ILE A 5 28.15 -5.36 32.06
N PRO A 6 27.45 -6.47 31.80
CA PRO A 6 27.86 -7.40 30.76
C PRO A 6 27.71 -6.73 29.39
N ALA A 7 28.80 -6.72 28.61
CA ALA A 7 28.83 -6.25 27.22
C ALA A 7 27.74 -6.86 26.32
N GLY A 8 27.07 -7.93 26.76
CA GLY A 8 25.95 -8.59 26.09
C GLY A 8 24.62 -7.82 26.12
N ILE A 9 24.37 -6.93 27.09
CA ILE A 9 23.09 -6.18 27.15
C ILE A 9 23.09 -5.06 26.11
N PHE A 10 24.19 -4.31 26.03
CA PHE A 10 24.32 -3.23 25.04
C PHE A 10 24.34 -3.75 23.60
N SER A 11 24.96 -4.91 23.34
CA SER A 11 24.94 -5.53 22.00
C SER A 11 23.55 -6.06 21.63
N ARG A 12 22.84 -6.70 22.56
CA ARG A 12 21.45 -7.15 22.35
C ARG A 12 20.49 -5.98 22.15
N LEU A 13 20.63 -4.91 22.92
CA LEU A 13 19.84 -3.70 22.76
C LEU A 13 20.16 -3.00 21.43
N ARG A 14 21.43 -2.94 21.02
CA ARG A 14 21.83 -2.40 19.72
C ARG A 14 21.28 -3.21 18.56
N ILE A 15 21.27 -4.55 18.66
CA ILE A 15 20.68 -5.42 17.64
C ILE A 15 19.15 -5.27 17.63
N PHE A 16 18.52 -5.23 18.80
CA PHE A 16 17.07 -5.02 18.93
C PHE A 16 16.63 -3.66 18.36
N LEU A 17 17.33 -2.58 18.70
CA LEU A 17 17.09 -1.25 18.13
C LEU A 17 17.48 -1.19 16.65
N GLY A 18 18.49 -1.96 16.24
CA GLY A 18 18.88 -2.11 14.84
C GLY A 18 17.76 -2.70 13.98
N ARG A 19 16.94 -3.60 14.53
CA ARG A 19 15.75 -4.16 13.86
C ARG A 19 14.62 -3.14 13.65
N LEU A 20 14.64 -2.00 14.33
CA LEU A 20 13.65 -0.93 14.10
C LEU A 20 13.92 -0.17 12.81
N LYS A 21 15.16 -0.22 12.31
CA LYS A 21 15.51 0.35 11.01
C LYS A 21 15.27 -0.72 9.94
N PRO A 22 14.35 -0.51 9.00
CA PRO A 22 14.18 -1.45 7.91
C PRO A 22 15.46 -1.53 7.08
N HIS A 23 15.70 -2.67 6.47
CA HIS A 23 16.72 -2.78 5.43
C HIS A 23 16.40 -1.79 4.30
N ALA A 24 17.44 -1.20 3.73
CA ALA A 24 17.26 -0.22 2.68
C ALA A 24 16.80 -0.94 1.41
N LEU A 25 15.55 -0.70 1.00
CA LEU A 25 15.06 -1.23 -0.27
C LEU A 25 15.97 -0.73 -1.41
N PRO A 26 16.42 -1.61 -2.32
CA PRO A 26 17.24 -1.25 -3.46
C PRO A 26 16.38 -0.49 -4.48
N VAL A 27 16.21 0.81 -4.27
CA VAL A 27 15.39 1.67 -5.15
C VAL A 27 16.29 2.60 -5.95
N ALA A 28 16.23 2.51 -7.28
CA ALA A 28 16.97 3.44 -8.12
C ALA A 28 16.49 4.88 -7.87
N ARG A 29 17.43 5.84 -7.81
CA ARG A 29 17.13 7.27 -7.54
C ARG A 29 16.06 7.85 -8.46
N ARG A 30 16.02 7.38 -9.71
CA ARG A 30 14.98 7.72 -10.68
C ARG A 30 13.58 7.40 -10.14
N HIS A 31 13.39 6.26 -9.49
CA HIS A 31 12.09 5.88 -8.95
C HIS A 31 11.64 6.77 -7.80
N ILE A 32 12.57 7.17 -6.93
CA ILE A 32 12.34 8.09 -5.81
C ILE A 32 11.87 9.45 -6.37
N VAL A 33 12.64 10.05 -7.28
CA VAL A 33 12.32 11.37 -7.85
C VAL A 33 10.98 11.36 -8.59
N LEU A 34 10.75 10.36 -9.45
CA LEU A 34 9.48 10.24 -10.17
C LEU A 34 8.30 10.02 -9.22
N GLY A 35 8.47 9.23 -8.16
CA GLY A 35 7.42 9.00 -7.17
C GLY A 35 7.08 10.27 -6.39
N SER A 36 8.10 11.03 -5.95
CA SER A 36 7.89 12.31 -5.24
C SER A 36 7.21 13.36 -6.12
N ILE A 37 7.65 13.51 -7.38
CA ILE A 37 7.03 14.45 -8.33
C ILE A 37 5.59 14.02 -8.64
N GLY A 38 5.36 12.73 -8.91
CA GLY A 38 4.03 12.19 -9.18
C GLY A 38 3.07 12.40 -8.00
N ALA A 39 3.51 12.10 -6.78
CA ALA A 39 2.71 12.30 -5.58
C ALA A 39 2.38 13.78 -5.35
N GLY A 40 3.38 14.67 -5.43
CA GLY A 40 3.18 16.12 -5.24
C GLY A 40 2.24 16.72 -6.29
N THR A 41 2.46 16.39 -7.57
CA THR A 41 1.60 16.87 -8.66
C THR A 41 0.19 16.28 -8.59
N GLY A 42 0.06 14.98 -8.31
CA GLY A 42 -1.22 14.30 -8.14
C GLY A 42 -2.08 14.91 -7.03
N LEU A 43 -1.48 15.16 -5.86
CA LEU A 43 -2.15 15.81 -4.74
C LEU A 43 -2.55 17.25 -5.05
N ALA A 44 -1.64 18.04 -5.63
CA ALA A 44 -1.91 19.43 -5.97
C ALA A 44 -3.06 19.55 -6.98
N VAL A 45 -3.02 18.79 -8.07
CA VAL A 45 -4.05 18.81 -9.11
C VAL A 45 -5.39 18.33 -8.54
N THR A 46 -5.40 17.24 -7.78
CA THR A 46 -6.64 16.73 -7.15
C THR A 46 -7.23 17.77 -6.21
N SER A 47 -6.40 18.37 -5.35
CA SER A 47 -6.87 19.37 -4.38
C SER A 47 -7.41 20.62 -5.08
N MET A 48 -6.70 21.15 -6.07
CA MET A 48 -7.13 22.32 -6.84
C MET A 48 -8.43 22.06 -7.61
N PHE A 49 -8.55 20.89 -8.25
CA PHE A 49 -9.76 20.51 -8.98
C PHE A 49 -10.96 20.35 -8.05
N SER A 50 -10.79 19.63 -6.94
CA SER A 50 -11.87 19.45 -5.95
C SER A 50 -12.28 20.78 -5.33
N HIS A 51 -11.32 21.66 -5.03
CA HIS A 51 -11.61 23.01 -4.53
C HIS A 51 -12.37 23.86 -5.55
N TRP A 52 -11.99 23.81 -6.82
CA TRP A 52 -12.70 24.51 -7.90
C TRP A 52 -14.15 24.00 -8.08
N LEU A 53 -14.35 22.69 -7.97
CA LEU A 53 -15.67 22.07 -8.17
C LEU A 53 -16.61 22.26 -6.97
N LEU A 54 -16.08 22.17 -5.75
CA LEU A 54 -16.88 22.16 -4.51
C LEU A 54 -16.93 23.50 -3.79
N GLY A 55 -16.00 24.42 -4.08
CA GLY A 55 -15.90 25.73 -3.42
C GLY A 55 -15.37 25.67 -1.99
N GLU A 56 -15.18 26.84 -1.38
CA GLU A 56 -14.56 27.00 -0.04
C GLU A 56 -15.44 26.51 1.12
N VAL A 57 -16.75 26.42 0.90
CA VAL A 57 -17.74 26.11 1.94
C VAL A 57 -17.85 24.61 2.21
N ASN A 58 -17.51 23.76 1.22
CA ASN A 58 -17.65 22.31 1.30
C ASN A 58 -16.32 21.63 1.59
N LEU A 59 -16.33 20.47 2.25
CA LEU A 59 -15.12 19.66 2.42
C LEU A 59 -14.61 19.18 1.05
N TRP A 60 -13.53 19.80 0.53
CA TRP A 60 -12.99 19.50 -0.80
C TRP A 60 -11.87 18.45 -0.79
N PHE A 61 -11.15 18.28 0.33
CA PHE A 61 -9.99 17.41 0.39
C PHE A 61 -9.82 16.74 1.77
N ILE A 62 -9.30 15.51 1.80
CA ILE A 62 -9.06 14.78 3.06
C ILE A 62 -7.62 14.29 3.16
N ALA A 63 -7.08 14.35 4.38
CA ALA A 63 -5.70 13.99 4.68
C ALA A 63 -5.27 12.57 4.20
N PRO A 64 -6.11 11.51 4.25
CA PRO A 64 -5.74 10.18 3.77
C PRO A 64 -5.35 10.12 2.28
N MET A 65 -5.68 11.14 1.49
CA MET A 65 -5.22 11.25 0.10
C MET A 65 -3.69 11.34 0.01
N GLY A 66 -3.02 11.93 1.01
CA GLY A 66 -1.55 11.96 1.08
C GLY A 66 -0.93 10.56 1.07
N ALA A 67 -1.40 9.67 1.95
CA ALA A 67 -0.94 8.28 2.00
C ALA A 67 -1.33 7.50 0.73
N SER A 68 -2.50 7.80 0.14
CA SER A 68 -2.90 7.23 -1.15
C SER A 68 -1.91 7.62 -2.25
N ALA A 69 -1.49 8.88 -2.33
CA ALA A 69 -0.51 9.33 -3.32
C ALA A 69 0.86 8.66 -3.12
N VAL A 70 1.30 8.44 -1.88
CA VAL A 70 2.53 7.66 -1.62
C VAL A 70 2.44 6.26 -2.24
N LEU A 71 1.30 5.57 -2.08
CA LEU A 71 1.11 4.26 -2.70
C LEU A 71 1.09 4.33 -4.23
N LEU A 72 0.26 5.21 -4.79
CA LEU A 72 -0.01 5.25 -6.23
C LEU A 72 1.19 5.73 -7.07
N PHE A 73 2.07 6.56 -6.51
CA PHE A 73 3.20 7.14 -7.24
C PHE A 73 4.55 6.63 -6.73
N GLY A 74 4.67 6.34 -5.43
CA GLY A 74 5.89 5.80 -4.83
C GLY A 74 6.07 4.32 -5.14
N VAL A 75 4.99 3.53 -5.03
CA VAL A 75 5.04 2.06 -5.18
C VAL A 75 3.94 1.54 -6.13
N PRO A 76 3.86 2.04 -7.38
CA PRO A 76 2.76 1.77 -8.31
C PRO A 76 2.61 0.29 -8.71
N SER A 77 3.68 -0.49 -8.53
CA SER A 77 3.73 -1.94 -8.73
C SER A 77 2.97 -2.76 -7.69
N SER A 78 2.69 -2.15 -6.53
CA SER A 78 1.99 -2.83 -5.45
C SER A 78 0.54 -3.17 -5.86
N PRO A 79 0.05 -4.38 -5.54
CA PRO A 79 -1.37 -4.70 -5.66
C PRO A 79 -2.27 -3.72 -4.90
N LEU A 80 -1.77 -3.16 -3.80
CA LEU A 80 -2.47 -2.16 -2.98
C LEU A 80 -2.62 -0.81 -3.70
N ALA A 81 -1.80 -0.54 -4.72
CA ALA A 81 -1.87 0.67 -5.52
C ALA A 81 -2.85 0.55 -6.70
N GLN A 82 -3.47 -0.61 -6.97
CA GLN A 82 -4.40 -0.78 -8.08
C GLN A 82 -5.61 0.17 -7.97
N PRO A 83 -6.21 0.61 -9.10
CA PRO A 83 -7.35 1.53 -9.08
C PRO A 83 -8.53 1.04 -8.23
N TRP A 84 -8.78 -0.29 -8.21
CA TRP A 84 -9.82 -0.88 -7.38
C TRP A 84 -9.54 -0.74 -5.88
N SER A 85 -8.28 -0.89 -5.46
CA SER A 85 -7.87 -0.74 -4.07
C SER A 85 -8.16 0.68 -3.57
N ILE A 86 -7.69 1.72 -4.27
CA ILE A 86 -7.96 3.10 -3.85
C ILE A 86 -9.45 3.45 -3.88
N VAL A 87 -10.15 3.20 -5.00
CA VAL A 87 -11.56 3.64 -5.15
C VAL A 87 -12.47 2.81 -4.25
N GLY A 88 -12.42 1.48 -4.37
CA GLY A 88 -13.25 0.59 -3.58
C GLY A 88 -12.92 0.64 -2.09
N GLY A 89 -11.63 0.68 -1.75
CA GLY A 89 -11.17 0.73 -0.37
C GLY A 89 -11.59 2.02 0.32
N ASN A 90 -11.35 3.19 -0.27
CA ASN A 90 -11.73 4.47 0.34
C ASN A 90 -13.26 4.63 0.45
N VAL A 91 -14.02 4.25 -0.57
CA VAL A 91 -15.49 4.34 -0.56
C VAL A 91 -16.09 3.43 0.52
N LEU A 92 -15.64 2.17 0.59
CA LEU A 92 -16.08 1.23 1.63
C LEU A 92 -15.74 1.76 3.03
N SER A 93 -14.54 2.30 3.20
CA SER A 93 -14.10 2.88 4.47
C SER A 93 -14.95 4.05 4.90
N ALA A 94 -15.28 4.95 3.97
CA ALA A 94 -16.13 6.10 4.27
C ALA A 94 -17.54 5.66 4.64
N LEU A 95 -18.12 4.68 3.91
CA LEU A 95 -19.43 4.13 4.24
C LEU A 95 -19.45 3.54 5.66
N ILE A 96 -18.47 2.70 5.98
CA ILE A 96 -18.34 2.09 7.30
C ILE A 96 -18.11 3.17 8.37
N GLY A 97 -17.21 4.12 8.15
CA GLY A 97 -16.89 5.19 9.09
C GLY A 97 -18.11 6.08 9.40
N VAL A 98 -18.84 6.52 8.38
CA VAL A 98 -20.08 7.30 8.56
C VAL A 98 -21.14 6.49 9.31
N THR A 99 -21.35 5.23 8.91
CA THR A 99 -22.36 4.36 9.53
C THR A 99 -22.05 4.12 11.01
N VAL A 100 -20.80 3.76 11.32
CA VAL A 100 -20.37 3.51 12.70
C VAL A 100 -20.39 4.80 13.52
N GLY A 101 -19.96 5.93 12.96
CA GLY A 101 -20.01 7.23 13.62
C GLY A 101 -21.41 7.70 13.98
N MET A 102 -22.44 7.28 13.22
CA MET A 102 -23.84 7.56 13.54
C MET A 102 -24.41 6.62 14.62
N LEU A 103 -23.90 5.38 14.70
CA LEU A 103 -24.46 4.34 15.57
C LEU A 103 -23.75 4.23 16.93
N VAL A 104 -22.49 4.63 17.02
CA VAL A 104 -21.65 4.46 18.22
C VAL A 104 -21.27 5.84 18.77
N PRO A 105 -21.86 6.27 19.91
CA PRO A 105 -21.62 7.61 20.46
C PRO A 105 -20.20 7.83 20.98
N ASP A 106 -19.56 6.78 21.51
CA ASP A 106 -18.19 6.87 22.01
C ASP A 106 -17.18 6.83 20.85
N ALA A 107 -16.44 7.92 20.66
CA ALA A 107 -15.56 8.08 19.52
C ALA A 107 -14.41 7.04 19.49
N ALA A 108 -13.90 6.62 20.65
CA ALA A 108 -12.81 5.66 20.73
C ALA A 108 -13.27 4.26 20.29
N LEU A 109 -14.43 3.82 20.79
CA LEU A 109 -15.06 2.56 20.38
C LEU A 109 -15.48 2.60 18.91
N ALA A 110 -16.04 3.73 18.44
CA ALA A 110 -16.41 3.93 17.05
C ALA A 110 -15.19 3.77 16.12
N CYS A 111 -14.06 4.39 16.46
CA CYS A 111 -12.82 4.28 15.67
C CYS A 111 -12.32 2.84 15.60
N GLY A 112 -12.27 2.13 16.74
CA GLY A 112 -11.83 0.73 16.79
C GLY A 112 -12.73 -0.19 15.96
N LEU A 113 -14.04 -0.05 16.10
CA LEU A 113 -15.02 -0.84 15.35
C LEU A 113 -14.97 -0.55 13.85
N ALA A 114 -14.94 0.73 13.46
CA ALA A 114 -14.87 1.13 12.06
C ALA A 114 -13.58 0.65 11.39
N ALA A 115 -12.43 0.73 12.07
CA ALA A 115 -11.17 0.22 11.56
C ALA A 115 -11.23 -1.31 11.34
N ALA A 116 -11.74 -2.07 12.32
CA ALA A 116 -11.85 -3.52 12.20
C ALA A 116 -12.77 -3.94 11.05
N LEU A 117 -13.94 -3.33 10.93
CA LEU A 117 -14.90 -3.60 9.85
C LEU A 117 -14.35 -3.19 8.48
N THR A 118 -13.65 -2.07 8.41
CA THR A 118 -13.03 -1.58 7.17
C THR A 118 -11.98 -2.56 6.66
N ILE A 119 -11.07 -3.01 7.54
CA ILE A 119 -10.03 -3.99 7.19
C ILE A 119 -10.69 -5.29 6.70
N ALA A 120 -11.66 -5.83 7.46
CA ALA A 120 -12.35 -7.06 7.08
C ALA A 120 -13.08 -6.93 5.73
N GLY A 121 -13.82 -5.83 5.53
CA GLY A 121 -14.55 -5.56 4.30
C GLY A 121 -13.62 -5.40 3.09
N MET A 122 -12.49 -4.74 3.27
CA MET A 122 -11.48 -4.60 2.22
C MET A 122 -10.87 -5.94 1.80
N TYR A 123 -10.57 -6.83 2.75
CA TYR A 123 -10.10 -8.18 2.44
C TYR A 123 -11.16 -8.97 1.66
N PHE A 124 -12.42 -8.89 2.09
CA PHE A 124 -13.52 -9.59 1.44
C PHE A 124 -13.75 -9.11 0.00
N LEU A 125 -13.74 -7.78 -0.22
CA LEU A 125 -13.93 -7.15 -1.53
C LEU A 125 -12.65 -7.04 -2.37
N ARG A 126 -11.52 -7.53 -1.85
CA ARG A 126 -10.19 -7.48 -2.49
C ARG A 126 -9.77 -6.07 -2.89
N CYS A 127 -10.15 -5.07 -2.09
CA CYS A 127 -9.83 -3.65 -2.28
C CYS A 127 -8.99 -3.11 -1.12
N LEU A 128 -8.08 -3.92 -0.58
CA LEU A 128 -7.22 -3.51 0.53
C LEU A 128 -6.40 -2.29 0.17
N HIS A 129 -6.71 -1.19 0.84
CA HIS A 129 -6.07 0.11 0.67
C HIS A 129 -5.84 0.72 2.05
N PRO A 130 -4.62 0.58 2.62
CA PRO A 130 -4.34 1.01 3.99
C PRO A 130 -4.77 2.44 4.33
N PRO A 131 -4.68 3.44 3.43
CA PRO A 131 -5.20 4.79 3.69
C PRO A 131 -6.70 4.82 4.02
N GLY A 132 -7.49 3.85 3.56
CA GLY A 132 -8.90 3.77 3.84
C GLY A 132 -9.22 3.63 5.34
N GLY A 133 -8.35 3.00 6.15
CA GLY A 133 -8.51 3.02 7.60
C GLY A 133 -8.56 4.46 8.15
N ALA A 134 -7.70 5.34 7.66
CA ALA A 134 -7.73 6.75 8.02
C ALA A 134 -8.95 7.51 7.43
N VAL A 135 -9.49 7.07 6.29
CA VAL A 135 -10.76 7.61 5.75
C VAL A 135 -11.93 7.30 6.69
N ALA A 136 -12.03 6.06 7.20
CA ALA A 136 -13.05 5.68 8.17
C ALA A 136 -12.95 6.50 9.46
N LEU A 137 -11.73 6.68 9.98
CA LEU A 137 -11.48 7.53 11.14
C LEU A 137 -11.78 9.01 10.88
N THR A 138 -11.55 9.50 9.65
CA THR A 138 -11.89 10.88 9.29
C THR A 138 -13.41 11.12 9.36
N ALA A 139 -14.23 10.14 8.96
CA ALA A 139 -15.69 10.24 9.10
C ALA A 139 -16.14 10.39 10.56
N ILE A 140 -15.39 9.82 11.51
CA ILE A 140 -15.71 9.83 12.94
C ILE A 140 -15.12 11.06 13.64
N LEU A 141 -13.86 11.39 13.35
CA LEU A 141 -13.08 12.41 14.04
C LEU A 141 -13.03 13.76 13.29
N GLY A 142 -13.59 13.85 12.09
CA GLY A 142 -13.51 15.01 11.20
C GLY A 142 -14.29 16.25 11.65
N GLY A 143 -14.94 16.21 12.81
CA GLY A 143 -15.67 17.32 13.40
C GLY A 143 -16.97 17.66 12.66
N ALA A 144 -17.57 18.80 13.05
CA ALA A 144 -18.91 19.19 12.62
C ALA A 144 -19.06 19.30 11.09
N GLY A 145 -18.03 19.77 10.37
CA GLY A 145 -18.05 19.86 8.91
C GLY A 145 -18.25 18.48 8.26
N VAL A 146 -17.46 17.48 8.66
CA VAL A 146 -17.59 16.11 8.13
C VAL A 146 -18.89 15.45 8.57
N HIS A 147 -19.30 15.65 9.82
CA HIS A 147 -20.54 15.06 10.34
C HIS A 147 -21.79 15.61 9.66
N SER A 148 -21.78 16.90 9.30
CA SER A 148 -22.90 17.54 8.60
C SER A 148 -23.13 17.00 7.19
N GLU A 149 -22.08 16.52 6.53
CA GLU A 149 -22.17 15.87 5.21
C GLU A 149 -22.81 14.47 5.30
N GLY A 150 -22.64 13.77 6.43
CA GLY A 150 -23.13 12.39 6.58
C GLY A 150 -22.66 11.50 5.43
N TYR A 151 -23.60 10.90 4.68
CA TYR A 151 -23.25 10.07 3.52
C TYR A 151 -22.77 10.85 2.30
N HIS A 152 -23.01 12.17 2.22
CA HIS A 152 -22.41 12.98 1.17
C HIS A 152 -20.89 12.97 1.24
N PHE A 153 -20.29 12.82 2.43
CA PHE A 153 -18.85 12.63 2.63
C PHE A 153 -18.25 11.54 1.72
N VAL A 154 -19.01 10.47 1.48
CA VAL A 154 -18.59 9.32 0.65
C VAL A 154 -18.47 9.74 -0.82
N LEU A 155 -19.40 10.54 -1.32
CA LEU A 155 -19.38 11.04 -2.70
C LEU A 155 -18.36 12.18 -2.84
N THR A 156 -18.47 13.15 -1.95
CA THR A 156 -17.65 14.35 -1.88
C THR A 156 -17.21 14.57 -0.43
N PRO A 157 -15.91 14.49 -0.12
CA PRO A 157 -14.78 14.47 -1.06
C PRO A 157 -14.22 13.08 -1.40
N VAL A 158 -14.66 11.99 -0.75
CA VAL A 158 -13.92 10.71 -0.78
C VAL A 158 -13.84 10.09 -2.17
N LEU A 159 -14.98 9.83 -2.82
CA LEU A 159 -15.02 9.21 -4.15
C LEU A 159 -14.36 10.12 -5.19
N LEU A 160 -14.68 11.42 -5.17
CA LEU A 160 -14.09 12.41 -6.08
C LEU A 160 -12.56 12.40 -6.03
N ASN A 161 -11.97 12.53 -4.84
CA ASN A 161 -10.53 12.56 -4.69
C ASN A 161 -9.88 11.23 -5.08
N SER A 162 -10.54 10.11 -4.76
CA SER A 162 -10.04 8.77 -5.09
C SER A 162 -10.02 8.54 -6.61
N LEU A 163 -11.07 8.95 -7.32
CA LEU A 163 -11.14 8.87 -8.78
C LEU A 163 -10.11 9.77 -9.46
N MET A 164 -9.96 11.00 -8.99
CA MET A 164 -8.97 11.95 -9.52
C MET A 164 -7.54 11.43 -9.33
N LEU A 165 -7.19 10.98 -8.12
CA LEU A 165 -5.86 10.42 -7.87
C LEU A 165 -5.61 9.14 -8.68
N ALA A 166 -6.59 8.24 -8.77
CA ALA A 166 -6.47 7.04 -9.58
C ALA A 166 -6.23 7.39 -11.05
N LEU A 167 -7.00 8.32 -11.61
CA LEU A 167 -6.84 8.77 -13.00
C LEU A 167 -5.45 9.39 -13.23
N LEU A 168 -5.01 10.28 -12.34
CA LEU A 168 -3.70 10.92 -12.44
C LEU A 168 -2.56 9.91 -12.29
N ALA A 169 -2.71 8.90 -11.43
CA ALA A 169 -1.73 7.83 -11.32
C ALA A 169 -1.67 6.96 -12.58
N ILE A 170 -2.82 6.68 -13.22
CA ILE A 170 -2.86 6.01 -14.52
C ILE A 170 -2.09 6.81 -15.55
N VAL A 171 -2.42 8.10 -15.71
CA VAL A 171 -1.78 8.96 -16.70
C VAL A 171 -0.28 9.10 -16.42
N PHE A 172 0.09 9.51 -15.21
CA PHE A 172 1.48 9.80 -14.85
C PHE A 172 2.37 8.57 -14.98
N ASN A 173 1.98 7.42 -14.39
CA ASN A 173 2.82 6.23 -14.40
C ASN A 173 3.07 5.74 -15.84
N ASN A 174 2.04 5.72 -16.69
CA ASN A 174 2.23 5.35 -18.10
C ASN A 174 3.15 6.34 -18.85
N LEU A 175 3.01 7.64 -18.62
CA LEU A 175 3.86 8.66 -19.26
C LEU A 175 5.33 8.54 -18.89
N VAL A 176 5.64 8.14 -17.66
CA VAL A 176 7.03 7.95 -17.20
C VAL A 176 7.57 6.54 -17.49
N GLY A 177 6.81 5.73 -18.24
CA GLY A 177 7.18 4.38 -18.68
C GLY A 177 6.98 3.29 -17.61
N ARG A 178 6.21 3.56 -16.56
CA ARG A 178 5.82 2.57 -15.55
C ARG A 178 4.47 1.98 -15.92
N ARG A 179 4.43 0.68 -16.23
CA ARG A 179 3.20 -0.01 -16.62
C ARG A 179 2.21 -0.02 -15.45
N TYR A 180 1.08 0.67 -15.58
CA TYR A 180 0.03 0.73 -14.58
C TYR A 180 -1.33 1.08 -15.24
N PRO A 181 -2.47 0.49 -14.86
CA PRO A 181 -2.62 -0.58 -13.88
C PRO A 181 -2.00 -1.88 -14.36
N HIS A 182 -1.64 -2.76 -13.43
CA HIS A 182 -1.16 -4.09 -13.82
C HIS A 182 -2.33 -4.95 -14.30
N PRO A 183 -2.15 -5.68 -15.42
CA PRO A 183 -3.19 -6.57 -15.91
C PRO A 183 -3.50 -7.63 -14.85
N LEU A 184 -4.78 -7.87 -14.61
CA LEU A 184 -5.23 -9.15 -14.04
C LEU A 184 -4.72 -10.23 -15.00
N ALA A 185 -3.99 -11.23 -14.50
CA ALA A 185 -3.55 -12.34 -15.33
C ALA A 185 -4.80 -12.96 -15.99
N ALA A 186 -5.01 -12.69 -17.28
CA ALA A 186 -6.24 -13.01 -18.00
C ALA A 186 -6.40 -14.52 -18.22
N GLU A 187 -5.31 -15.26 -18.09
CA GLU A 187 -5.27 -16.71 -18.06
C GLU A 187 -4.46 -17.12 -16.83
N GLU A 188 -4.87 -18.19 -16.16
CA GLU A 188 -3.92 -19.02 -15.41
C GLU A 188 -2.82 -19.38 -16.40
N VAL A 189 -1.71 -18.64 -16.38
CA VAL A 189 -0.52 -18.98 -17.16
C VAL A 189 -0.15 -20.38 -16.69
N LYS A 190 -0.47 -21.40 -17.51
CA LYS A 190 -0.07 -22.80 -17.25
C LYS A 190 1.34 -22.78 -16.71
N SER A 191 1.57 -23.37 -15.54
CA SER A 191 2.84 -23.31 -14.82
C SER A 191 4.01 -23.61 -15.76
N ARG A 192 4.63 -22.55 -16.29
CA ARG A 192 5.79 -22.68 -17.16
C ARG A 192 6.98 -22.87 -16.23
N ALA A 193 7.61 -24.03 -16.27
CA ALA A 193 8.86 -24.24 -15.56
C ALA A 193 9.88 -23.21 -16.05
N VAL A 194 10.51 -22.50 -15.12
CA VAL A 194 11.65 -21.62 -15.40
C VAL A 194 12.91 -22.45 -15.14
N PRO A 195 13.61 -22.95 -16.17
CA PRO A 195 14.84 -23.69 -15.98
C PRO A 195 15.94 -22.70 -15.63
N LEU A 196 16.23 -22.51 -14.35
CA LEU A 196 17.36 -21.69 -13.95
C LEU A 196 18.68 -22.41 -14.19
N GLY A 197 18.80 -23.70 -13.83
CA GLY A 197 20.00 -24.52 -14.13
C GLY A 197 21.32 -23.98 -13.56
N ILE A 198 21.29 -22.87 -12.84
CA ILE A 198 22.41 -22.13 -12.26
C ILE A 198 22.03 -21.69 -10.84
N SER A 199 23.03 -21.43 -10.01
CA SER A 199 22.84 -20.81 -8.70
C SER A 199 22.54 -19.32 -8.87
N VAL A 200 21.49 -18.83 -8.20
CA VAL A 200 21.19 -17.39 -8.09
C VAL A 200 21.86 -16.87 -6.83
N THR A 201 22.61 -15.77 -6.95
CA THR A 201 23.26 -15.11 -5.82
C THR A 201 22.47 -13.89 -5.36
N ARG A 202 22.77 -13.40 -4.15
CA ARG A 202 22.20 -12.16 -3.61
C ARG A 202 22.52 -10.95 -4.50
N GLU A 203 23.67 -10.95 -5.15
CA GLU A 203 24.08 -9.91 -6.11
C GLU A 203 23.19 -9.92 -7.37
N ASP A 204 22.84 -11.11 -7.86
CA ASP A 204 21.91 -11.24 -9.00
C ASP A 204 20.51 -10.72 -8.63
N ILE A 205 20.04 -11.00 -7.41
CA ILE A 205 18.77 -10.48 -6.88
C ILE A 205 18.82 -8.95 -6.80
N HIS A 206 19.90 -8.41 -6.22
CA HIS A 206 20.09 -6.96 -6.09
C HIS A 206 20.09 -6.26 -7.46
N ALA A 207 20.85 -6.79 -8.43
CA ALA A 207 20.90 -6.25 -9.79
C ALA A 207 19.52 -6.32 -10.47
N ALA A 208 18.81 -7.45 -10.34
CA ALA A 208 17.48 -7.62 -10.90
C ALA A 208 16.45 -6.66 -10.29
N LEU A 209 16.51 -6.39 -8.98
CA LEU A 209 15.64 -5.41 -8.31
C LEU A 209 15.94 -3.97 -8.72
N LEU A 210 17.20 -3.63 -9.02
CA LEU A 210 17.59 -2.31 -9.51
C LEU A 210 17.20 -2.05 -10.97
N GLU A 211 17.29 -3.06 -11.84
CA GLU A 211 16.94 -2.96 -13.27
C GLU A 211 15.44 -3.12 -13.52
N GLY A 212 14.76 -3.87 -12.66
CA GLY A 212 13.37 -4.23 -12.80
C GLY A 212 12.37 -3.14 -12.39
N GLN A 213 11.10 -3.55 -12.30
CA GLN A 213 10.09 -2.73 -11.64
C GLN A 213 10.35 -2.77 -10.13
N PHE A 214 10.19 -1.62 -9.45
CA PHE A 214 10.27 -1.57 -7.99
C PHE A 214 9.32 -2.61 -7.38
N LEU A 215 9.80 -3.46 -6.48
CA LEU A 215 8.99 -4.40 -5.71
C LEU A 215 9.18 -4.07 -4.22
N ASP A 216 8.09 -4.07 -3.47
CA ASP A 216 8.11 -3.82 -2.02
C ASP A 216 8.43 -5.13 -1.27
N ILE A 217 9.62 -5.69 -1.53
CA ILE A 217 10.12 -6.94 -0.95
C ILE A 217 11.62 -6.77 -0.68
N ASP A 218 12.08 -7.22 0.48
CA ASP A 218 13.50 -7.19 0.84
C ASP A 218 14.32 -8.24 0.07
N GLU A 219 15.60 -7.96 -0.16
CA GLU A 219 16.52 -8.90 -0.83
C GLU A 219 16.61 -10.25 -0.09
N ASP A 220 16.64 -10.22 1.25
CA ASP A 220 16.76 -11.41 2.06
C ASP A 220 15.44 -12.22 2.03
N ASP A 221 14.28 -11.55 1.99
CA ASP A 221 12.98 -12.20 1.81
C ASP A 221 12.87 -12.88 0.43
N VAL A 222 13.41 -12.25 -0.63
CA VAL A 222 13.46 -12.87 -1.97
C VAL A 222 14.35 -14.10 -1.95
N GLN A 223 15.50 -14.03 -1.27
CA GLN A 223 16.39 -15.19 -1.15
C GLN A 223 15.71 -16.34 -0.39
N GLU A 224 15.07 -16.06 0.76
CA GLU A 224 14.32 -17.07 1.52
C GLU A 224 13.19 -17.69 0.67
N LEU A 225 12.48 -16.86 -0.10
CA LEU A 225 11.44 -17.33 -1.01
C LEU A 225 12.00 -18.27 -2.10
N LEU A 226 13.16 -17.94 -2.69
CA LEU A 226 13.82 -18.80 -3.69
C LEU A 226 14.25 -20.15 -3.10
N GLU A 227 14.81 -20.15 -1.88
CA GLU A 227 15.19 -21.37 -1.16
C GLU A 227 13.95 -22.25 -0.88
N ASN A 228 12.85 -21.65 -0.43
CA ASN A 228 11.58 -22.35 -0.21
C ASN A 228 10.99 -22.93 -1.51
N ILE A 229 11.04 -22.18 -2.61
CA ILE A 229 10.61 -22.64 -3.94
C ILE A 229 11.45 -23.83 -4.40
N GLU A 230 12.78 -23.76 -4.23
CA GLU A 230 13.69 -24.85 -4.60
C GLU A 230 13.39 -26.13 -3.80
N GLN A 231 13.16 -26.01 -2.49
CA GLN A 231 12.80 -27.15 -1.64
C GLN A 231 11.49 -27.80 -2.11
N GLN A 232 10.45 -27.02 -2.41
CA GLN A 232 9.19 -27.54 -2.95
C GLN A 232 9.37 -28.20 -4.33
N ALA A 233 10.19 -27.63 -5.20
CA ALA A 233 10.48 -28.20 -6.51
C ALA A 233 11.20 -29.55 -6.39
N ARG A 234 12.21 -29.65 -5.50
CA ARG A 234 12.92 -30.90 -5.20
C ARG A 234 11.98 -31.96 -4.63
N GLN A 235 11.10 -31.59 -3.69
CA GLN A 235 10.09 -32.50 -3.14
C GLN A 235 9.16 -33.05 -4.23
N ARG A 236 8.64 -32.19 -5.11
CA ARG A 236 7.79 -32.60 -6.23
C ARG A 236 8.49 -33.60 -7.16
N ILE A 237 9.75 -33.34 -7.53
CA ILE A 237 10.55 -34.24 -8.38
C ILE A 237 10.79 -35.59 -7.68
N ALA A 238 11.14 -35.56 -6.38
CA ALA A 238 11.34 -36.78 -5.60
C ALA A 238 10.05 -37.60 -5.45
N THR A 239 8.89 -36.96 -5.29
CA THR A 239 7.59 -37.65 -5.26
C THR A 239 7.22 -38.23 -6.62
N ALA A 240 7.50 -37.52 -7.72
CA ALA A 240 7.25 -37.99 -9.07
C ALA A 240 8.14 -39.19 -9.44
N ALA A 241 9.39 -39.22 -9.00
CA ALA A 241 10.31 -40.33 -9.23
C ALA A 241 9.99 -41.61 -8.42
N ARG A 242 9.10 -41.51 -7.42
CA ARG A 242 8.65 -42.65 -6.59
C ARG A 242 7.32 -43.25 -7.06
N ARG A 243 6.66 -42.66 -8.07
CA ARG A 243 5.46 -43.19 -8.71
C ARG A 243 5.83 -43.93 -9.99
#